data_AF-A0A2G4G9H7-F1
#
_entry.id   AF-A0A2G4G9H7-F1
#
_cell.length_a   1.000
_cell.length_b   1.000
_cell.length_c   1.000
_cell.angle_alpha   90.00
_cell.angle_beta   90.00
_cell.angle_gamma   90.00
#
_symmetry.space_group_name_H-M   'P 1'
#
loop_
_entity.id
_entity.type
_entity.pdbx_description
1 polymer ?
#
loop_
_entity_poly.entity_id
_entity_poly.type
_entity_poly.pdbx_seq_one_letter_code
_entity_poly.pdbx_strand_id
1 'polypeptide(L)'
;MTTSRRDFLKTSLAATATTAALTTGLTASAAEKPSSAVRDFCEVRAYRLKLGASAALLDSYLAQALIPALNARGLSAVGVFNEIEVDKKAGTSKPKVGTAEAPVSVWVLITHPTLESFVNVAADLNTDAKVQAAGASYFNVPKATPAFDRVDTWLLRAFAGFPRTQVPAFSKTKTPTRIFEMRDYESHSEERALSKMAMFNNGEIEVMKDLGMSPVFFGQAIAGPNLPHLRYITCAADLATHLDNWKKFGSHPIWMKMKDDLQYKNNTSKNTARFLGPTPYSQL
;
A
#
# COMPACT_ATOMS: atom_id res chain seq x y z
N MET A 1 18.71 28.04 -32.59
CA MET A 1 19.74 27.00 -32.79
C MET A 1 19.88 26.20 -31.51
N THR A 2 19.65 24.91 -31.61
CA THR A 2 19.62 23.88 -30.57
C THR A 2 21.03 23.49 -30.13
N THR A 3 21.39 23.66 -28.86
CA THR A 3 22.61 23.09 -28.30
C THR A 3 22.33 21.67 -27.77
N SER A 4 23.05 20.72 -28.37
CA SER A 4 22.92 19.28 -28.18
C SER A 4 23.78 18.79 -27.02
N ARG A 5 23.26 17.79 -26.28
CA ARG A 5 23.83 17.11 -25.09
C ARG A 5 25.10 16.27 -25.37
N ARG A 6 25.95 16.64 -26.33
CA ARG A 6 27.13 15.84 -26.74
C ARG A 6 28.49 16.48 -26.48
N ASP A 7 28.55 17.69 -25.93
CA ASP A 7 29.82 18.40 -25.71
C ASP A 7 30.41 18.24 -24.29
N PHE A 8 29.79 17.41 -23.43
CA PHE A 8 30.20 17.30 -22.01
C PHE A 8 31.18 16.15 -21.69
N LEU A 9 31.75 15.46 -22.68
CA LEU A 9 32.59 14.26 -22.44
C LEU A 9 33.96 14.27 -23.11
N LYS A 10 34.61 15.44 -23.28
CA LYS A 10 36.00 15.52 -23.77
C LYS A 10 36.83 16.59 -23.07
N THR A 11 37.23 16.31 -21.82
CA THR A 11 38.36 16.89 -21.07
C THR A 11 38.25 16.29 -19.67
N SER A 12 39.18 15.51 -19.11
CA SER A 12 40.62 15.73 -19.03
C SER A 12 41.30 14.42 -18.65
N LEU A 13 42.38 14.06 -19.34
CA LEU A 13 43.33 13.02 -18.97
C LEU A 13 44.58 13.67 -18.37
N ALA A 14 45.09 13.01 -17.33
CA ALA A 14 46.47 13.00 -16.83
C ALA A 14 47.02 14.19 -16.01
N ALA A 15 47.23 13.92 -14.71
CA ALA A 15 48.50 14.20 -14.03
C ALA A 15 48.71 13.20 -12.88
N THR A 16 49.88 12.57 -12.87
CA THR A 16 50.38 11.49 -12.02
C THR A 16 50.98 11.98 -10.68
N ALA A 17 50.87 11.16 -9.62
CA ALA A 17 51.99 10.59 -8.84
C ALA A 17 51.76 10.48 -7.30
N THR A 18 51.88 9.25 -6.81
CA THR A 18 52.43 8.78 -5.52
C THR A 18 51.87 9.28 -4.18
N THR A 19 51.10 8.41 -3.52
CA THR A 19 51.31 8.07 -2.09
C THR A 19 51.09 6.58 -1.88
N ALA A 20 52.09 5.91 -1.32
CA ALA A 20 52.07 4.52 -0.91
C ALA A 20 51.59 4.38 0.54
N ALA A 21 51.05 3.20 0.85
CA ALA A 21 50.86 2.58 2.16
C ALA A 21 49.81 3.20 3.12
N LEU A 22 48.68 2.52 3.24
CA LEU A 22 48.15 1.93 4.49
C LEU A 22 46.71 1.43 4.23
N THR A 23 46.58 0.29 3.54
CA THR A 23 45.32 -0.47 3.55
C THR A 23 45.24 -1.25 4.86
N THR A 24 44.90 -0.56 5.95
CA THR A 24 44.31 -1.23 7.11
C THR A 24 42.96 -1.77 6.68
N GLY A 25 42.93 -3.06 6.36
CA GLY A 25 41.69 -3.80 6.12
C GLY A 25 40.80 -3.68 7.34
N LEU A 26 39.70 -2.94 7.22
CA LEU A 26 38.55 -3.15 8.09
C LEU A 26 37.93 -4.49 7.69
N THR A 27 38.41 -5.58 8.29
CA THR A 27 37.57 -6.76 8.47
C THR A 27 36.52 -6.38 9.50
N ALA A 28 35.46 -5.72 9.04
CA ALA A 28 34.22 -5.64 9.80
C ALA A 28 33.71 -7.07 9.92
N SER A 29 33.94 -7.68 11.08
CA SER A 29 33.26 -8.91 11.46
C SER A 29 31.77 -8.59 11.43
N ALA A 30 31.09 -9.02 10.37
CA ALA A 30 29.65 -8.99 10.31
C ALA A 30 29.18 -9.92 11.42
N ALA A 31 28.84 -9.36 12.58
CA ALA A 31 27.97 -10.04 13.52
C ALA A 31 26.76 -10.49 12.70
N GLU A 32 26.51 -11.80 12.65
CA GLU A 32 25.29 -12.34 12.07
C GLU A 32 24.12 -11.71 12.82
N LYS A 33 23.60 -10.61 12.25
CA LYS A 33 22.29 -10.09 12.63
C LYS A 33 21.33 -11.26 12.45
N PRO A 34 20.43 -11.53 13.42
CA PRO A 34 19.38 -12.49 13.21
C PRO A 34 18.72 -12.14 11.88
N SER A 35 18.71 -13.10 10.95
CA SER A 35 18.13 -12.96 9.62
C SER A 35 16.76 -12.32 9.78
N SER A 36 16.64 -11.02 9.47
CA SER A 36 15.36 -10.35 9.56
C SER A 36 14.45 -11.08 8.58
N ALA A 37 13.40 -11.72 9.09
CA ALA A 37 12.46 -12.47 8.27
C ALA A 37 12.11 -11.67 7.02
N VAL A 38 12.15 -12.32 5.85
CA VAL A 38 11.81 -11.67 4.57
C VAL A 38 10.41 -11.07 4.69
N ARG A 39 10.32 -9.77 4.45
CA ARG A 39 9.08 -9.01 4.57
C ARG A 39 8.61 -8.56 3.21
N ASP A 40 7.32 -8.71 2.97
CA ASP A 40 6.67 -8.19 1.78
C ASP A 40 6.76 -6.67 1.72
N PHE A 41 6.72 -6.16 0.51
CA PHE A 41 6.42 -4.78 0.20
C PHE A 41 5.01 -4.71 -0.37
N CYS A 42 4.29 -3.64 -0.05
CA CYS A 42 2.98 -3.40 -0.61
C CYS A 42 2.98 -2.08 -1.34
N GLU A 43 2.62 -2.13 -2.62
CA GLU A 43 2.30 -0.97 -3.41
C GLU A 43 0.80 -0.70 -3.27
N VAL A 44 0.46 0.52 -2.83
CA VAL A 44 -0.92 1.01 -2.82
C VAL A 44 -1.02 2.14 -3.84
N ARG A 45 -1.91 1.99 -4.83
CA ARG A 45 -2.25 3.07 -5.77
C ARG A 45 -3.62 3.64 -5.46
N ALA A 46 -3.75 4.96 -5.52
CA ALA A 46 -5.04 5.65 -5.51
C ALA A 46 -5.24 6.35 -6.86
N TYR A 47 -6.12 5.82 -7.69
CA TYR A 47 -6.56 6.49 -8.92
C TYR A 47 -7.71 7.43 -8.55
N ARG A 48 -7.38 8.70 -8.34
CA ARG A 48 -8.37 9.76 -8.06
C ARG A 48 -9.17 10.02 -9.32
N LEU A 49 -10.48 9.91 -9.24
CA LEU A 49 -11.37 10.16 -10.37
C LEU A 49 -11.73 11.65 -10.43
N LYS A 50 -11.97 12.17 -11.63
CA LYS A 50 -12.60 13.48 -11.78
C LYS A 50 -14.00 13.44 -11.15
N LEU A 51 -14.44 14.58 -10.60
CA LEU A 51 -15.76 14.69 -10.01
C LEU A 51 -16.86 14.28 -11.02
N GLY A 52 -17.69 13.31 -10.64
CA GLY A 52 -18.76 12.77 -11.49
C GLY A 52 -18.30 11.89 -12.66
N ALA A 53 -17.00 11.61 -12.81
CA ALA A 53 -16.51 10.75 -13.88
C ALA A 53 -16.73 9.27 -13.58
N SER A 54 -16.98 8.50 -14.64
CA SER A 54 -17.05 7.04 -14.58
C SER A 54 -15.66 6.41 -14.45
N ALA A 55 -15.54 5.35 -13.68
CA ALA A 55 -14.33 4.53 -13.58
C ALA A 55 -14.18 3.51 -14.73
N ALA A 56 -15.15 3.40 -15.65
CA ALA A 56 -15.24 2.26 -16.58
C ALA A 56 -13.98 1.99 -17.43
N LEU A 57 -13.30 3.04 -17.92
CA LEU A 57 -12.05 2.86 -18.68
C LEU A 57 -10.92 2.31 -17.79
N LEU A 58 -10.82 2.83 -16.57
CA LEU A 58 -9.87 2.34 -15.58
C LEU A 58 -10.22 0.90 -15.17
N ASP A 59 -11.49 0.61 -14.88
CA ASP A 59 -11.96 -0.74 -14.52
C ASP A 59 -11.61 -1.76 -15.60
N SER A 60 -11.85 -1.43 -16.87
CA SER A 60 -11.50 -2.28 -18.00
C SER A 60 -10.00 -2.56 -18.05
N TYR A 61 -9.16 -1.54 -17.91
CA TYR A 61 -7.71 -1.70 -17.86
C TYR A 61 -7.25 -2.56 -16.67
N LEU A 62 -7.74 -2.27 -15.47
CA LEU A 62 -7.35 -3.00 -14.27
C LEU A 62 -7.72 -4.48 -14.38
N ALA A 63 -8.95 -4.78 -14.83
CA ALA A 63 -9.47 -6.14 -14.94
C ALA A 63 -8.84 -6.94 -16.09
N GLN A 64 -8.69 -6.33 -17.27
CA GLN A 64 -8.36 -7.05 -18.51
C GLN A 64 -6.88 -6.98 -18.88
N ALA A 65 -6.15 -5.96 -18.40
CA ALA A 65 -4.74 -5.77 -18.73
C ALA A 65 -3.84 -5.92 -17.49
N LEU A 66 -4.03 -5.08 -16.46
CA LEU A 66 -3.11 -5.00 -15.34
C LEU A 66 -3.07 -6.29 -14.50
N ILE A 67 -4.23 -6.73 -14.00
CA ILE A 67 -4.28 -7.91 -13.11
C ILE A 67 -3.76 -9.18 -13.80
N PRO A 68 -4.17 -9.52 -15.04
CA PRO A 68 -3.61 -10.68 -15.74
C PRO A 68 -2.09 -10.59 -15.92
N ALA A 69 -1.56 -9.40 -16.21
CA ALA A 69 -0.13 -9.20 -16.40
C ALA A 69 0.68 -9.25 -15.09
N LEU A 70 0.11 -8.79 -13.97
CA LEU A 70 0.67 -8.96 -12.62
C LEU A 70 0.69 -10.44 -12.24
N ASN A 71 -0.42 -11.16 -12.44
CA ASN A 71 -0.50 -12.60 -12.19
C ASN A 71 0.55 -13.38 -12.98
N ALA A 72 0.74 -13.06 -14.27
CA ALA A 72 1.73 -13.69 -15.13
C ALA A 72 3.19 -13.49 -14.63
N ARG A 73 3.41 -12.47 -13.80
CA ARG A 73 4.69 -12.17 -13.14
C ARG A 73 4.77 -12.70 -11.71
N GLY A 74 3.82 -13.56 -11.31
CA GLY A 74 3.77 -14.16 -9.97
C GLY A 74 3.20 -13.24 -8.89
N LEU A 75 2.68 -12.06 -9.25
CA LEU A 75 2.03 -11.15 -8.31
C LEU A 75 0.53 -11.43 -8.29
N SER A 76 0.11 -12.28 -7.35
CA SER A 76 -1.29 -12.65 -7.12
C SER A 76 -1.90 -11.86 -5.96
N ALA A 77 -3.19 -12.09 -5.70
CA ALA A 77 -3.94 -11.42 -4.64
C ALA A 77 -3.94 -9.89 -4.78
N VAL A 78 -4.12 -9.42 -6.02
CA VAL A 78 -4.28 -8.00 -6.32
C VAL A 78 -5.66 -7.53 -5.86
N GLY A 79 -5.69 -6.58 -4.93
CA GLY A 79 -6.92 -5.96 -4.47
C GLY A 79 -7.29 -4.77 -5.33
N VAL A 80 -8.57 -4.66 -5.71
CA VAL A 80 -9.09 -3.45 -6.34
C VAL A 80 -10.40 -3.05 -5.65
N PHE A 81 -10.47 -1.81 -5.19
CA PHE A 81 -11.54 -1.37 -4.29
C PHE A 81 -12.09 0.00 -4.67
N ASN A 82 -13.40 0.13 -4.50
CA ASN A 82 -14.11 1.41 -4.52
C ASN A 82 -14.31 1.90 -3.08
N GLU A 83 -14.19 3.21 -2.85
CA GLU A 83 -14.52 3.79 -1.55
C GLU A 83 -16.03 3.74 -1.30
N ILE A 84 -16.39 3.40 -0.06
CA ILE A 84 -17.78 3.43 0.40
C ILE A 84 -17.89 4.28 1.67
N GLU A 85 -19.07 4.85 1.87
CA GLU A 85 -19.47 5.49 3.13
C GLU A 85 -20.22 4.48 3.98
N VAL A 86 -19.91 4.43 5.27
CA VAL A 86 -20.53 3.54 6.24
C VAL A 86 -21.22 4.37 7.33
N ASP A 87 -22.52 4.14 7.49
CA ASP A 87 -23.22 4.55 8.71
C ASP A 87 -23.08 3.44 9.75
N LYS A 88 -22.15 3.63 10.69
CA LYS A 88 -21.85 2.64 11.73
C LYS A 88 -23.02 2.41 12.69
N LYS A 89 -23.90 3.39 12.86
CA LYS A 89 -25.07 3.28 13.76
C LYS A 89 -26.19 2.50 13.08
N ALA A 90 -26.46 2.81 11.82
CA ALA A 90 -27.46 2.11 11.02
C ALA A 90 -26.98 0.73 10.53
N GLY A 91 -25.66 0.49 10.52
CA GLY A 91 -25.08 -0.75 9.97
C GLY A 91 -25.20 -0.85 8.45
N THR A 92 -25.28 0.30 7.77
CA THR A 92 -25.49 0.37 6.32
C THR A 92 -24.28 0.99 5.62
N SER A 93 -24.17 0.76 4.31
CA SER A 93 -23.16 1.40 3.48
C SER A 93 -23.72 1.82 2.13
N LYS A 94 -23.07 2.79 1.51
CA LYS A 94 -23.37 3.27 0.16
C LYS A 94 -22.08 3.67 -0.57
N PRO A 95 -22.06 3.70 -1.90
CA PRO A 95 -20.92 4.24 -2.64
C PRO A 95 -20.56 5.64 -2.16
N LYS A 96 -19.27 5.91 -1.96
CA LYS A 96 -18.81 7.25 -1.60
C LYS A 96 -18.99 8.18 -2.79
N VAL A 97 -19.54 9.36 -2.54
CA VAL A 97 -19.64 10.42 -3.54
C VAL A 97 -18.50 11.41 -3.28
N GLY A 98 -17.60 11.58 -4.24
CA GLY A 98 -16.47 12.52 -4.12
C GLY A 98 -16.94 13.98 -4.14
N THR A 99 -16.12 14.87 -3.57
CA THR A 99 -16.26 16.33 -3.72
C THR A 99 -15.09 16.90 -4.52
N ALA A 100 -15.09 18.20 -4.80
CA ALA A 100 -13.96 18.86 -5.45
C ALA A 100 -12.69 18.81 -4.57
N GLU A 101 -12.85 18.92 -3.25
CA GLU A 101 -11.76 18.91 -2.27
C GLU A 101 -11.33 17.48 -1.89
N ALA A 102 -12.24 16.51 -2.01
CA ALA A 102 -12.02 15.11 -1.67
C ALA A 102 -12.58 14.19 -2.77
N PRO A 103 -11.90 14.09 -3.92
CA PRO A 103 -12.34 13.21 -5.00
C PRO A 103 -12.34 11.75 -4.56
N VAL A 104 -13.28 10.97 -5.12
CA VAL A 104 -13.35 9.53 -4.89
C VAL A 104 -12.20 8.83 -5.62
N SER A 105 -11.64 7.78 -5.01
CA SER A 105 -10.55 7.01 -5.59
C SER A 105 -10.90 5.54 -5.80
N VAL A 106 -10.38 4.96 -6.88
CA VAL A 106 -10.22 3.50 -7.02
C VAL A 106 -8.86 3.14 -6.42
N TRP A 107 -8.87 2.23 -5.46
CA TRP A 107 -7.67 1.78 -4.75
C TRP A 107 -7.18 0.45 -5.30
N VAL A 108 -5.89 0.35 -5.55
CA VAL A 108 -5.24 -0.89 -6.02
C VAL A 108 -4.16 -1.30 -5.03
N LEU A 109 -4.17 -2.56 -4.61
CA LEU A 109 -3.21 -3.17 -3.69
C LEU A 109 -2.41 -4.24 -4.41
N ILE A 110 -1.08 -4.08 -4.48
CA ILE A 110 -0.17 -5.03 -5.12
C ILE A 110 0.89 -5.42 -4.10
N THR A 111 1.04 -6.72 -3.84
CA THR A 111 2.09 -7.21 -2.93
C THR A 111 3.30 -7.63 -3.75
N HIS A 112 4.48 -7.12 -3.39
CA HIS A 112 5.76 -7.45 -3.96
C HIS A 112 6.61 -8.22 -2.95
N PRO A 113 7.20 -9.37 -3.31
CA PRO A 113 8.05 -10.13 -2.39
C PRO A 113 9.38 -9.42 -2.09
N THR A 114 9.82 -8.52 -2.98
CA THR A 114 11.06 -7.76 -2.84
C THR A 114 10.90 -6.34 -3.40
N LEU A 115 11.83 -5.44 -3.09
CA LEU A 115 11.84 -4.08 -3.65
C LEU A 115 12.13 -4.10 -5.16
N GLU A 116 13.00 -5.01 -5.62
CA GLU A 116 13.33 -5.20 -7.03
C GLU A 116 12.09 -5.61 -7.84
N SER A 117 11.20 -6.41 -7.27
CA SER A 117 9.91 -6.74 -7.90
C SER A 117 9.08 -5.48 -8.15
N PHE A 118 9.00 -4.55 -7.19
CA PHE A 118 8.29 -3.28 -7.37
C PHE A 118 8.92 -2.43 -8.50
N VAL A 119 10.25 -2.29 -8.48
CA VAL A 119 10.99 -1.49 -9.47
C VAL A 119 10.81 -2.04 -10.90
N ASN A 120 10.95 -3.36 -11.07
CA ASN A 120 10.97 -3.97 -12.40
C ASN A 120 9.57 -4.11 -13.01
N VAL A 121 8.56 -4.46 -12.21
CA VAL A 121 7.20 -4.72 -12.71
C VAL A 121 6.61 -3.49 -13.38
N ALA A 122 6.84 -2.29 -12.85
CA ALA A 122 6.36 -1.06 -13.48
C ALA A 122 6.95 -0.85 -14.88
N ALA A 123 8.26 -1.09 -15.05
CA ALA A 123 8.93 -1.00 -16.34
C ALA A 123 8.43 -2.08 -17.31
N ASP A 124 8.33 -3.32 -16.84
CA ASP A 124 7.91 -4.46 -17.64
C ASP A 124 6.49 -4.31 -18.18
N LEU A 125 5.55 -3.82 -17.35
CA LEU A 125 4.16 -3.58 -17.75
C LEU A 125 4.05 -2.53 -18.86
N ASN A 126 4.89 -1.49 -18.83
CA ASN A 126 4.87 -0.43 -19.84
C ASN A 126 5.32 -0.93 -21.22
N THR A 127 6.20 -1.93 -21.27
CA THR A 127 6.70 -2.49 -22.54
C THR A 127 5.98 -3.77 -22.98
N ASP A 128 5.09 -4.32 -22.16
CA ASP A 128 4.39 -5.57 -22.44
C ASP A 128 3.31 -5.37 -23.53
N ALA A 129 3.53 -5.95 -24.71
CA ALA A 129 2.63 -5.84 -25.84
C ALA A 129 1.19 -6.32 -25.54
N LYS A 130 1.01 -7.32 -24.65
CA LYS A 130 -0.32 -7.80 -24.26
C LYS A 130 -1.03 -6.78 -23.37
N VAL A 131 -0.29 -6.12 -22.47
CA VAL A 131 -0.81 -5.03 -21.65
C VAL A 131 -1.19 -3.84 -22.53
N GLN A 132 -0.33 -3.45 -23.47
CA GLN A 132 -0.60 -2.35 -24.40
C GLN A 132 -1.84 -2.62 -25.25
N ALA A 133 -2.00 -3.84 -25.77
CA ALA A 133 -3.16 -4.23 -26.55
C ALA A 133 -4.45 -4.24 -25.72
N ALA A 134 -4.44 -4.91 -24.55
CA ALA A 134 -5.62 -5.02 -23.69
C ALA A 134 -6.02 -3.70 -23.03
N GLY A 135 -5.04 -2.82 -22.78
CA GLY A 135 -5.22 -1.50 -22.17
C GLY A 135 -5.36 -0.36 -23.18
N ALA A 136 -5.45 -0.63 -24.49
CA ALA A 136 -5.36 0.40 -25.52
C ALA A 136 -6.39 1.53 -25.35
N SER A 137 -7.62 1.21 -24.94
CA SER A 137 -8.69 2.19 -24.69
C SER A 137 -8.44 3.08 -23.46
N TYR A 138 -7.63 2.60 -22.52
CA TYR A 138 -7.22 3.35 -21.32
C TYR A 138 -5.99 4.21 -21.58
N PHE A 139 -5.00 3.69 -22.32
CA PHE A 139 -3.76 4.43 -22.61
C PHE A 139 -3.97 5.56 -23.64
N ASN A 140 -4.87 5.36 -24.59
CA ASN A 140 -5.07 6.30 -25.72
C ASN A 140 -6.28 7.23 -25.52
N VAL A 141 -6.60 7.58 -24.28
CA VAL A 141 -7.72 8.50 -23.97
C VAL A 141 -7.41 9.95 -24.37
N PRO A 142 -8.38 10.70 -24.91
CA PRO A 142 -8.22 12.13 -25.10
C PRO A 142 -8.04 12.87 -23.78
N LYS A 143 -7.24 13.95 -23.76
CA LYS A 143 -7.04 14.81 -22.58
C LYS A 143 -8.35 15.32 -21.97
N ALA A 144 -9.38 15.55 -22.79
CA ALA A 144 -10.68 16.04 -22.35
C ALA A 144 -11.44 15.01 -21.50
N THR A 145 -11.23 13.71 -21.75
CA THR A 145 -11.92 12.59 -21.13
C THR A 145 -10.91 11.58 -20.56
N PRO A 146 -10.07 11.98 -19.60
CA PRO A 146 -9.04 11.08 -19.06
C PRO A 146 -9.68 9.99 -18.20
N ALA A 147 -9.06 8.82 -18.12
CA ALA A 147 -9.56 7.69 -17.32
C ALA A 147 -9.48 7.93 -15.80
N PHE A 148 -8.65 8.88 -15.36
CA PHE A 148 -8.50 9.32 -13.97
C PHE A 148 -7.95 10.75 -13.97
N ASP A 149 -8.03 11.45 -12.85
CA ASP A 149 -7.46 12.79 -12.67
C ASP A 149 -5.99 12.71 -12.21
N ARG A 150 -5.73 11.90 -11.18
CA ARG A 150 -4.36 11.65 -10.70
C ARG A 150 -4.17 10.27 -10.11
N VAL A 151 -2.91 9.81 -10.09
CA VAL A 151 -2.50 8.62 -9.35
C VAL A 151 -1.53 9.02 -8.26
N ASP A 152 -1.84 8.64 -7.03
CA ASP A 152 -0.85 8.57 -5.97
C ASP A 152 -0.39 7.12 -5.79
N THR A 153 0.86 6.96 -5.37
CA THR A 153 1.41 5.65 -5.03
C THR A 153 2.15 5.72 -3.71
N TRP A 154 1.86 4.74 -2.84
CA TRP A 154 2.62 4.49 -1.63
C TRP A 154 3.36 3.17 -1.79
N LEU A 155 4.61 3.16 -1.34
CA LEU A 155 5.36 1.94 -1.12
C LEU A 155 5.47 1.71 0.37
N LEU A 156 5.05 0.54 0.82
CA LEU A 156 5.05 0.15 2.21
C LEU A 156 5.88 -1.09 2.45
N ARG A 157 6.62 -1.13 3.56
CA ARG A 157 7.33 -2.33 4.03
C ARG A 157 6.52 -2.99 5.13
N ALA A 158 6.28 -4.30 5.02
CA ALA A 158 5.48 -5.03 6.01
C ALA A 158 6.11 -4.98 7.43
N PHE A 159 5.24 -5.08 8.43
CA PHE A 159 5.63 -5.12 9.83
C PHE A 159 6.35 -6.41 10.22
N ALA A 160 7.07 -6.39 11.35
CA ALA A 160 7.79 -7.57 11.86
C ALA A 160 6.83 -8.68 12.31
N GLY A 161 5.78 -8.30 13.05
CA GLY A 161 4.73 -9.19 13.54
C GLY A 161 3.70 -9.56 12.48
N PHE A 162 3.81 -9.00 11.27
CA PHE A 162 2.97 -9.37 10.12
C PHE A 162 3.76 -9.24 8.80
N PRO A 163 4.76 -10.11 8.57
CA PRO A 163 5.75 -9.92 7.51
C PRO A 163 5.23 -10.26 6.12
N ARG A 164 4.08 -10.94 6.01
CA ARG A 164 3.50 -11.40 4.74
C ARG A 164 2.06 -10.96 4.64
N THR A 165 1.63 -10.53 3.45
CA THR A 165 0.22 -10.27 3.16
C THR A 165 -0.59 -11.56 3.33
N GLN A 166 -1.78 -11.46 3.91
CA GLN A 166 -2.67 -12.60 4.09
C GLN A 166 -4.00 -12.41 3.34
N VAL A 167 -4.53 -13.51 2.82
CA VAL A 167 -5.84 -13.55 2.15
C VAL A 167 -6.77 -14.43 2.96
N PRO A 168 -7.76 -13.85 3.69
CA PRO A 168 -8.69 -14.63 4.49
C PRO A 168 -9.47 -15.65 3.67
N ALA A 169 -9.90 -16.74 4.30
CA ALA A 169 -10.59 -17.84 3.59
C ALA A 169 -11.86 -17.37 2.86
N PHE A 170 -12.70 -16.57 3.51
CA PHE A 170 -13.88 -15.97 2.89
C PHE A 170 -13.52 -15.06 1.71
N SER A 171 -12.31 -14.51 1.70
CA SER A 171 -11.85 -13.65 0.62
C SER A 171 -11.46 -14.47 -0.62
N LYS A 172 -10.90 -15.68 -0.47
CA LYS A 172 -10.56 -16.53 -1.61
C LYS A 172 -11.76 -16.91 -2.49
N THR A 173 -12.96 -16.95 -1.92
CA THR A 173 -14.21 -17.25 -2.65
C THR A 173 -14.84 -16.03 -3.33
N LYS A 174 -14.22 -14.84 -3.22
CA LYS A 174 -14.70 -13.57 -3.79
C LYS A 174 -16.15 -13.22 -3.43
N THR A 175 -16.57 -13.55 -2.21
CA THR A 175 -17.93 -13.23 -1.74
C THR A 175 -18.19 -11.72 -1.88
N PRO A 176 -19.27 -11.26 -2.55
CA PRO A 176 -19.46 -9.84 -2.83
C PRO A 176 -19.69 -8.95 -1.60
N THR A 177 -20.16 -9.53 -0.50
CA THR A 177 -20.46 -8.80 0.75
C THR A 177 -19.22 -8.40 1.54
N ARG A 178 -18.04 -8.91 1.16
CA ARG A 178 -16.79 -8.65 1.87
C ARG A 178 -16.51 -7.17 1.96
N ILE A 179 -16.03 -6.76 3.12
CA ILE A 179 -15.71 -5.37 3.41
C ILE A 179 -14.25 -5.27 3.85
N PHE A 180 -13.59 -4.21 3.40
CA PHE A 180 -12.23 -3.87 3.80
C PHE A 180 -12.23 -2.50 4.47
N GLU A 181 -11.38 -2.32 5.48
CA GLU A 181 -11.11 -1.02 6.07
C GLU A 181 -9.61 -0.77 6.04
N MET A 182 -9.22 0.24 5.27
CA MET A 182 -7.85 0.71 5.19
C MET A 182 -7.69 1.91 6.11
N ARG A 183 -6.70 1.86 7.01
CA ARG A 183 -6.45 2.91 7.99
C ARG A 183 -5.02 3.42 7.90
N ASP A 184 -4.88 4.74 7.85
CA ASP A 184 -3.60 5.45 7.90
C ASP A 184 -3.43 6.10 9.26
N TYR A 185 -2.32 5.80 9.94
CA TYR A 185 -1.96 6.44 11.19
C TYR A 185 -0.72 7.29 10.93
N GLU A 186 -0.95 8.59 10.79
CA GLU A 186 0.09 9.59 10.63
C GLU A 186 0.68 9.95 12.00
N SER A 187 1.96 10.29 12.01
CA SER A 187 2.70 10.71 13.20
C SER A 187 3.40 12.03 12.95
N HIS A 188 3.66 12.79 14.02
CA HIS A 188 4.33 14.10 13.91
C HIS A 188 5.87 14.01 13.84
N SER A 189 6.43 12.82 13.96
CA SER A 189 7.86 12.54 13.75
C SER A 189 8.08 11.07 13.38
N GLU A 190 9.23 10.77 12.79
CA GLU A 190 9.63 9.40 12.43
C GLU A 190 9.74 8.51 13.66
N GLU A 191 10.29 9.05 14.74
CA GLU A 191 10.46 8.30 15.99
C GLU A 191 9.10 7.95 16.61
N ARG A 192 8.12 8.86 16.58
CA ARG A 192 6.76 8.57 17.02
C ARG A 192 6.07 7.55 16.10
N ALA A 193 6.29 7.62 14.79
CA ALA A 193 5.80 6.59 13.87
C ALA A 193 6.36 5.21 14.21
N LEU A 194 7.67 5.11 14.49
CA LEU A 194 8.32 3.88 14.92
C LEU A 194 7.76 3.38 16.26
N SER A 195 7.48 4.26 17.23
CA SER A 195 6.79 3.91 18.48
C SER A 195 5.41 3.29 18.21
N LYS A 196 4.60 3.87 17.31
CA LYS A 196 3.30 3.28 16.98
C LYS A 196 3.43 1.94 16.26
N MET A 197 4.39 1.80 15.36
CA MET A 197 4.69 0.51 14.71
C MET A 197 5.13 -0.54 15.74
N ALA A 198 5.92 -0.16 16.75
CA ALA A 198 6.28 -1.05 17.86
C ALA A 198 5.05 -1.50 18.64
N MET A 199 4.11 -0.59 18.96
CA MET A 199 2.84 -0.93 19.61
C MET A 199 2.05 -1.98 18.83
N PHE A 200 2.00 -1.87 17.50
CA PHE A 200 1.38 -2.89 16.64
C PHE A 200 2.11 -4.24 16.72
N ASN A 201 3.43 -4.25 16.55
CA ASN A 201 4.23 -5.47 16.59
C ASN A 201 4.19 -6.17 17.96
N ASN A 202 4.08 -5.39 19.04
CA ASN A 202 4.14 -5.90 20.41
C ASN A 202 2.78 -6.39 20.93
N GLY A 203 1.67 -6.14 20.22
CA GLY A 203 0.38 -6.69 20.64
C GLY A 203 -0.85 -6.30 19.83
N GLU A 204 -0.94 -5.11 19.22
CA GLU A 204 -2.23 -4.75 18.55
C GLU A 204 -2.57 -5.71 17.40
N ILE A 205 -1.56 -6.22 16.67
CA ILE A 205 -1.76 -7.20 15.61
C ILE A 205 -2.40 -8.49 16.15
N GLU A 206 -1.93 -9.00 17.28
CA GLU A 206 -2.49 -10.22 17.88
C GLU A 206 -3.90 -9.98 18.41
N VAL A 207 -4.15 -8.83 19.07
CA VAL A 207 -5.52 -8.45 19.48
C VAL A 207 -6.47 -8.41 18.28
N MET A 208 -6.04 -7.86 17.14
CA MET A 208 -6.87 -7.82 15.93
C MET A 208 -7.15 -9.23 15.38
N LYS A 209 -6.18 -10.15 15.44
CA LYS A 209 -6.37 -11.55 15.05
C LYS A 209 -7.34 -12.27 15.98
N ASP A 210 -7.16 -12.13 17.29
CA ASP A 210 -8.02 -12.75 18.32
C ASP A 210 -9.48 -12.30 18.20
N LEU A 211 -9.69 -11.04 17.81
CA LEU A 211 -11.02 -10.47 17.58
C LEU A 211 -11.59 -10.77 16.19
N GLY A 212 -10.93 -11.60 15.38
CA GLY A 212 -11.43 -12.01 14.06
C GLY A 212 -11.43 -10.89 13.01
N MET A 213 -10.65 -9.82 13.21
CA MET A 213 -10.60 -8.66 12.30
C MET A 213 -9.88 -8.96 10.97
N SER A 214 -9.44 -10.20 10.77
CA SER A 214 -8.90 -10.77 9.53
C SER A 214 -7.95 -9.79 8.80
N PRO A 215 -6.81 -9.44 9.41
CA PRO A 215 -5.88 -8.50 8.81
C PRO A 215 -5.34 -9.01 7.47
N VAL A 216 -5.21 -8.09 6.51
CA VAL A 216 -4.65 -8.36 5.17
C VAL A 216 -3.19 -7.92 5.11
N PHE A 217 -2.89 -6.74 5.64
CA PHE A 217 -1.55 -6.14 5.58
C PHE A 217 -1.35 -5.11 6.70
N PHE A 218 -0.14 -5.01 7.23
CA PHE A 218 0.34 -3.91 8.06
C PHE A 218 1.72 -3.47 7.56
N GLY A 219 1.89 -2.18 7.29
CA GLY A 219 3.16 -1.70 6.76
C GLY A 219 3.51 -0.27 7.12
N GLN A 220 4.82 -0.04 7.19
CA GLN A 220 5.44 1.27 7.28
C GLN A 220 5.46 1.88 5.89
N ALA A 221 4.88 3.07 5.72
CA ALA A 221 5.09 3.81 4.47
C ALA A 221 6.53 4.31 4.41
N ILE A 222 7.24 3.95 3.35
CA ILE A 222 8.62 4.37 3.09
C ILE A 222 8.72 5.39 1.95
N ALA A 223 7.69 5.47 1.11
CA ALA A 223 7.53 6.49 0.08
C ALA A 223 6.04 6.78 -0.15
N GLY A 224 5.74 8.00 -0.59
CA GLY A 224 4.39 8.46 -0.92
C GLY A 224 3.97 9.71 -0.12
N PRO A 225 2.76 10.25 -0.37
CA PRO A 225 2.24 11.41 0.35
C PRO A 225 2.04 11.18 1.86
N ASN A 226 2.09 12.26 2.65
CA ASN A 226 1.74 12.31 4.08
C ASN A 226 2.61 11.43 5.00
N LEU A 227 3.92 11.34 4.72
CA LEU A 227 4.88 10.70 5.63
C LEU A 227 5.13 11.59 6.87
N PRO A 228 5.49 10.99 8.03
CA PRO A 228 5.57 9.56 8.29
C PRO A 228 4.23 8.96 8.72
N HIS A 229 3.92 7.76 8.24
CA HIS A 229 2.74 7.02 8.67
C HIS A 229 2.94 5.50 8.54
N LEU A 230 2.07 4.76 9.21
CA LEU A 230 1.79 3.37 8.89
C LEU A 230 0.41 3.26 8.22
N ARG A 231 0.22 2.19 7.46
CA ARG A 231 -1.07 1.79 6.91
C ARG A 231 -1.33 0.33 7.22
N TYR A 232 -2.58 0.02 7.53
CA TYR A 232 -3.03 -1.36 7.67
C TYR A 232 -4.42 -1.54 7.09
N ILE A 233 -4.74 -2.80 6.78
CA ILE A 233 -6.02 -3.21 6.20
C ILE A 233 -6.57 -4.37 7.03
N THR A 234 -7.77 -4.18 7.56
CA THR A 234 -8.59 -5.26 8.14
C THR A 234 -9.78 -5.54 7.24
N CYS A 235 -10.40 -6.71 7.39
CA CYS A 235 -11.56 -7.07 6.59
C CYS A 235 -12.47 -8.07 7.32
N ALA A 236 -13.66 -8.27 6.76
CA ALA A 236 -14.59 -9.30 7.20
C ALA A 236 -15.45 -9.79 6.02
N ALA A 237 -16.18 -10.88 6.26
CA ALA A 237 -17.11 -11.44 5.27
C ALA A 237 -18.28 -10.49 4.94
N ASP A 238 -18.62 -9.60 5.86
CA ASP A 238 -19.69 -8.60 5.72
C ASP A 238 -19.49 -7.42 6.70
N LEU A 239 -20.26 -6.35 6.47
CA LEU A 239 -20.20 -5.12 7.28
C LEU A 239 -20.60 -5.33 8.74
N ALA A 240 -21.60 -6.16 9.02
CA ALA A 240 -22.07 -6.38 10.39
C ALA A 240 -20.97 -7.05 11.23
N THR A 241 -20.37 -8.12 10.70
CA THR A 241 -19.23 -8.81 11.30
C THR A 241 -18.07 -7.85 11.54
N HIS A 242 -17.74 -7.01 10.54
CA HIS A 242 -16.66 -6.03 10.68
C HIS A 242 -16.91 -5.02 11.81
N LEU A 243 -18.11 -4.47 11.90
CA LEU A 243 -18.49 -3.53 12.94
C LEU A 243 -18.49 -4.18 14.32
N ASP A 244 -18.97 -5.42 14.43
CA ASP A 244 -19.01 -6.15 15.69
C ASP A 244 -17.62 -6.50 16.22
N ASN A 245 -16.67 -6.82 15.34
CA ASN A 245 -15.28 -7.03 15.72
C ASN A 245 -14.65 -5.73 16.25
N TRP A 246 -14.89 -4.59 15.58
CA TRP A 246 -14.38 -3.29 16.03
C TRP A 246 -15.00 -2.80 17.34
N LYS A 247 -16.27 -3.10 17.62
CA LYS A 247 -16.92 -2.77 18.91
C LYS A 247 -16.16 -3.35 20.10
N LYS A 248 -15.53 -4.53 19.91
CA LYS A 248 -14.77 -5.25 20.95
C LYS A 248 -13.33 -4.75 21.09
N PHE A 249 -12.76 -4.12 20.06
CA PHE A 249 -11.34 -3.75 20.04
C PHE A 249 -10.98 -2.73 21.12
N GLY A 250 -11.77 -1.65 21.23
CA GLY A 250 -11.48 -0.56 22.17
C GLY A 250 -11.59 -0.93 23.65
N SER A 251 -12.26 -2.03 23.98
CA SER A 251 -12.40 -2.55 25.34
C SER A 251 -11.52 -3.78 25.61
N HIS A 252 -10.71 -4.21 24.65
CA HIS A 252 -9.85 -5.37 24.83
C HIS A 252 -8.76 -5.07 25.89
N PRO A 253 -8.60 -5.90 26.95
CA PRO A 253 -7.70 -5.59 28.07
C PRO A 253 -6.25 -5.34 27.66
N ILE A 254 -5.73 -6.13 26.71
CA ILE A 254 -4.36 -5.96 26.20
C ILE A 254 -4.22 -4.62 25.48
N TRP A 255 -5.21 -4.22 24.68
CA TRP A 255 -5.18 -2.95 23.98
C TRP A 255 -5.28 -1.76 24.93
N MET A 256 -6.18 -1.81 25.92
CA MET A 256 -6.29 -0.76 26.95
C MET A 256 -4.96 -0.58 27.70
N LYS A 257 -4.32 -1.68 28.10
CA LYS A 257 -3.01 -1.63 28.76
C LYS A 257 -1.94 -0.97 27.87
N MET A 258 -1.87 -1.32 26.58
CA MET A 258 -0.92 -0.68 25.66
C MET A 258 -1.25 0.79 25.42
N LYS A 259 -2.53 1.14 25.29
CA LYS A 259 -2.98 2.52 25.07
C LYS A 259 -2.52 3.44 26.22
N ASP A 260 -2.54 2.93 27.45
CA ASP A 260 -2.19 3.69 28.65
C ASP A 260 -0.69 3.60 29.00
N ASP A 261 0.09 2.80 28.27
CA ASP A 261 1.53 2.70 28.45
C ASP A 261 2.24 3.97 27.95
N LEU A 262 3.05 4.58 28.83
CA LEU A 262 3.77 5.82 28.56
C LEU A 262 4.71 5.71 27.35
N GLN A 263 5.24 4.52 27.03
CA GLN A 263 6.13 4.33 25.88
C GLN A 263 5.44 4.59 24.53
N TYR A 264 4.11 4.44 24.47
CA TYR A 264 3.30 4.64 23.27
C TYR A 264 2.52 5.95 23.28
N LYS A 265 2.72 6.79 24.30
CA LYS A 265 2.00 8.06 24.43
C LYS A 265 2.27 8.97 23.23
N ASN A 266 1.19 9.56 22.70
CA ASN A 266 1.20 10.54 21.60
C ASN A 266 1.93 10.08 20.33
N ASN A 267 1.96 8.78 20.06
CA ASN A 267 2.61 8.22 18.88
C ASN A 267 1.77 8.28 17.59
N THR A 268 0.56 8.86 17.64
CA THR A 268 -0.32 9.07 16.47
C THR A 268 -0.84 10.51 16.50
N SER A 269 -0.69 11.25 15.41
CA SER A 269 -1.22 12.60 15.26
C SER A 269 -2.55 12.63 14.50
N LYS A 270 -2.76 11.71 13.57
CA LYS A 270 -4.00 11.63 12.78
C LYS A 270 -4.30 10.21 12.34
N ASN A 271 -5.59 9.87 12.35
CA ASN A 271 -6.10 8.57 11.94
C ASN A 271 -7.13 8.77 10.83
N THR A 272 -6.84 8.26 9.64
CA THR A 272 -7.75 8.30 8.50
C THR A 272 -8.25 6.89 8.21
N ALA A 273 -9.55 6.65 8.40
CA ALA A 273 -10.19 5.38 8.06
C ALA A 273 -10.95 5.48 6.74
N ARG A 274 -10.80 4.48 5.87
CA ARG A 274 -11.55 4.34 4.62
C ARG A 274 -12.16 2.96 4.54
N PHE A 275 -13.48 2.92 4.34
CA PHE A 275 -14.17 1.69 4.00
C PHE A 275 -14.12 1.46 2.50
N LEU A 276 -13.89 0.21 2.13
CA LEU A 276 -13.54 -0.21 0.79
C LEU A 276 -14.40 -1.43 0.41
N GLY A 277 -15.17 -1.29 -0.67
CA GLY A 277 -15.87 -2.40 -1.31
C GLY A 277 -15.03 -2.98 -2.46
N PRO A 278 -14.78 -4.29 -2.51
CA PRO A 278 -14.01 -4.89 -3.59
C PRO A 278 -14.78 -4.83 -4.92
N THR A 279 -14.09 -4.57 -6.02
CA THR A 279 -14.67 -4.74 -7.35
C THR A 279 -14.89 -6.23 -7.65
N PRO A 280 -15.77 -6.59 -8.61
CA PRO A 280 -16.00 -8.00 -8.96
C PRO A 280 -14.73 -8.74 -9.43
N TYR A 281 -13.76 -8.01 -9.96
CA TYR A 281 -12.51 -8.56 -10.47
C TYR A 281 -11.35 -8.50 -9.44
N SER A 282 -11.56 -7.89 -8.27
CA SER A 282 -10.61 -7.96 -7.15
C SER A 282 -10.29 -9.41 -6.80
N GLN A 283 -9.03 -9.68 -6.48
CA GLN A 283 -8.58 -10.99 -5.98
C GLN A 283 -8.49 -11.03 -4.46
N LEU A 284 -8.51 -9.84 -3.82
CA LEU A 284 -8.72 -9.67 -2.39
C LEU A 284 -10.17 -9.50 -2.06
#